data_AF-A0A537KVM8-F1
#
_entry.id   AF-A0A537KVM8-F1
#
_cell.length_a   1.000
_cell.length_b   1.000
_cell.length_c   1.000
_cell.angle_alpha   90.00
_cell.angle_beta   90.00
_cell.angle_gamma   90.00
#
_symmetry.space_group_name_H-M   'P 1'
#
loop_
_entity.id
_entity.type
_entity.pdbx_description
1 polymer ?
#
loop_
_entity_poly.entity_id
_entity_poly.type
_entity_poly.pdbx_seq_one_letter_code
_entity_poly.pdbx_strand_id
1 'polypeptide(L)'
;MRWMLTAAVVALSLCAAPARAEVWSVYGINGNDTGGIIPWSPYLRAYGYREAAQHHCGGYHKLARITSVHPRYGDYVGFACEFPRGYDPVGRGNWWIRPLFGIF
;
A
#
# COMPACT_ATOMS: atom_id res chain seq x y z
N MET A 1 -14.32 3.36 -47.94
CA MET A 1 -15.18 3.03 -46.77
C MET A 1 -14.62 1.98 -45.82
N ARG A 2 -14.33 0.72 -46.23
CA ARG A 2 -13.98 -0.38 -45.29
C ARG A 2 -12.79 -0.10 -44.36
N TRP A 3 -11.73 0.53 -44.88
CA TRP A 3 -10.51 0.85 -44.13
C TRP A 3 -10.69 2.00 -43.13
N MET A 4 -11.65 2.89 -43.37
CA MET A 4 -11.93 4.02 -42.48
C MET A 4 -12.70 3.55 -41.24
N LEU A 5 -13.57 2.55 -41.41
CA LEU A 5 -14.29 1.91 -40.30
C LEU A 5 -13.35 1.13 -39.40
N THR A 6 -12.40 0.38 -39.97
CA THR A 6 -11.38 -0.34 -39.19
C THR A 6 -10.46 0.62 -38.43
N ALA A 7 -10.06 1.73 -39.05
CA ALA A 7 -9.26 2.76 -38.39
C ALA A 7 -10.02 3.42 -37.22
N ALA A 8 -11.32 3.70 -37.40
CA ALA A 8 -12.16 4.27 -36.35
C ALA A 8 -12.34 3.33 -35.16
N VAL A 9 -12.52 2.02 -35.40
CA VAL A 9 -12.66 1.01 -34.33
C VAL A 9 -11.36 0.87 -33.54
N VAL A 10 -10.20 0.86 -34.21
CA VAL A 10 -8.89 0.82 -33.53
C VAL A 10 -8.62 2.11 -32.75
N ALA A 11 -8.95 3.27 -33.30
CA ALA A 11 -8.77 4.53 -32.57
C ALA A 11 -9.66 4.60 -31.30
N LEU A 12 -10.89 4.09 -31.38
CA LEU A 12 -11.81 4.07 -30.24
C LEU A 12 -11.35 3.10 -29.13
N SER A 13 -10.73 1.97 -29.48
CA SER A 13 -10.22 1.01 -28.50
C SER A 13 -8.99 1.53 -27.74
N LEU A 14 -8.19 2.42 -28.35
CA LEU A 14 -7.08 3.09 -27.64
C LEU A 14 -7.59 4.18 -26.65
N CYS A 15 -8.76 4.76 -26.88
CA CYS A 15 -9.36 5.76 -25.98
C CYS A 15 -10.17 5.14 -24.81
N ALA A 16 -10.48 3.85 -24.88
CA ALA A 16 -11.34 3.16 -23.90
C ALA A 16 -10.57 2.56 -22.70
N ALA A 17 -9.24 2.60 -22.70
CA ALA A 17 -8.46 2.21 -21.53
C ALA A 17 -8.40 3.41 -20.57
N PRO A 18 -9.10 3.39 -19.42
CA PRO A 18 -8.80 4.38 -18.40
C PRO A 18 -7.34 4.17 -18.00
N ALA A 19 -6.52 5.20 -18.15
CA ALA A 19 -5.21 5.23 -17.53
C ALA A 19 -5.44 5.01 -16.03
N ARG A 20 -5.15 3.81 -15.52
CA ARG A 20 -5.26 3.46 -14.10
C ARG A 20 -4.09 4.10 -13.35
N ALA A 21 -3.96 5.42 -13.43
CA ALA A 21 -2.83 6.13 -12.86
C ALA A 21 -3.08 6.60 -11.41
N GLU A 22 -4.32 6.73 -10.91
CA GLU A 22 -4.51 7.60 -9.73
C GLU A 22 -5.53 7.15 -8.67
N VAL A 23 -5.77 5.85 -8.46
CA VAL A 23 -6.63 5.41 -7.32
C VAL A 23 -5.81 4.94 -6.10
N TRP A 24 -4.58 4.46 -6.30
CA TRP A 24 -3.76 4.00 -5.17
C TRP A 24 -3.11 5.12 -4.35
N SER A 25 -2.90 6.30 -4.93
CA SER A 25 -2.13 7.36 -4.25
C SER A 25 -2.96 8.50 -3.68
N VAL A 26 -4.18 8.75 -4.16
CA VAL A 26 -4.98 9.93 -3.73
C VAL A 26 -5.86 9.62 -2.51
N TYR A 27 -6.29 8.36 -2.34
CA TYR A 27 -7.09 7.90 -1.20
C TYR A 27 -6.55 6.62 -0.54
N GLY A 28 -5.40 6.12 -0.99
CA GLY A 28 -4.81 4.86 -0.55
C GLY A 28 -3.47 5.03 0.15
N ILE A 29 -2.90 3.91 0.58
CA ILE A 29 -1.57 3.84 1.16
C ILE A 29 -0.55 4.01 0.04
N ASN A 30 0.26 5.08 0.08
CA ASN A 30 1.40 5.24 -0.82
C ASN A 30 2.66 4.79 -0.09
N GLY A 31 3.18 3.62 -0.45
CA GLY A 31 4.35 3.04 0.19
C GLY A 31 4.93 1.84 -0.54
N ASN A 32 6.13 1.44 -0.14
CA ASN A 32 6.85 0.26 -0.61
C ASN A 32 7.15 -0.68 0.57
N ASP A 33 8.11 -1.59 0.39
CA ASP A 33 8.52 -2.56 1.40
C ASP A 33 9.25 -1.92 2.60
N THR A 34 9.70 -0.67 2.51
CA THR A 34 10.37 0.07 3.60
C THR A 34 9.40 0.89 4.43
N GLY A 35 8.23 1.23 3.88
CA GLY A 35 7.27 2.11 4.54
C GLY A 35 6.51 2.97 3.55
N GLY A 36 5.79 3.95 4.07
CA GLY A 36 4.98 4.84 3.27
C GLY A 36 4.23 5.89 4.08
N ILE A 37 3.28 6.52 3.42
CA ILE A 37 2.39 7.52 3.97
C ILE A 37 0.94 7.15 3.68
N ILE A 38 0.06 7.48 4.63
CA ILE A 38 -1.39 7.34 4.49
C ILE A 38 -2.00 8.73 4.62
N PRO A 39 -2.76 9.22 3.62
CA PRO A 39 -3.36 10.54 3.69
C PRO A 39 -4.30 10.63 4.90
N TRP A 40 -4.15 11.70 5.69
CA TRP A 40 -4.93 11.82 6.91
C TRP A 40 -6.40 12.17 6.60
N SER A 41 -7.31 11.49 7.28
CA SER A 41 -8.73 11.85 7.33
C SER A 41 -9.34 11.48 8.69
N PRO A 42 -10.47 12.10 9.09
CA PRO A 42 -11.18 11.67 10.29
C PRO A 42 -11.65 10.22 10.21
N TYR A 43 -11.99 9.76 9.00
CA TYR A 43 -12.32 8.36 8.73
C TYR A 43 -11.11 7.48 9.07
N LEU A 44 -9.92 7.78 8.56
CA LEU A 44 -8.71 7.01 8.88
C LEU A 44 -8.45 6.91 10.40
N ARG A 45 -8.71 7.98 11.15
CA ARG A 45 -8.61 7.95 12.62
C ARG A 45 -9.65 7.02 13.26
N ALA A 46 -10.88 6.99 12.75
CA ALA A 46 -11.96 6.17 13.29
C ALA A 46 -11.82 4.68 12.94
N TYR A 47 -11.35 4.37 11.72
CA TYR A 47 -11.23 3.00 11.20
C TYR A 47 -9.86 2.37 11.46
N GLY A 48 -8.86 3.18 11.85
CA GLY A 48 -7.56 2.69 12.32
C GLY A 48 -6.45 2.76 11.26
N TYR A 49 -5.57 3.75 11.40
CA TYR A 49 -4.36 3.86 10.57
C TYR A 49 -3.32 2.79 10.90
N ARG A 50 -3.37 2.17 12.08
CA ARG A 50 -2.39 1.15 12.49
C ARG A 50 -2.63 -0.15 11.74
N GLU A 51 -3.88 -0.55 11.66
CA GLU A 51 -4.39 -1.72 10.98
C GLU A 51 -4.13 -1.58 9.48
N ALA A 52 -4.42 -0.40 8.91
CA ALA A 52 -4.11 -0.07 7.53
C ALA A 52 -2.61 -0.20 7.22
N ALA A 53 -1.74 0.40 8.05
CA ALA A 53 -0.29 0.29 7.89
C ALA A 53 0.19 -1.16 8.04
N GLN A 54 -0.36 -1.91 9.01
CA GLN A 54 -0.01 -3.31 9.24
C GLN A 54 -0.43 -4.20 8.08
N HIS A 55 -1.58 -3.97 7.47
CA HIS A 55 -2.02 -4.70 6.29
C HIS A 55 -1.05 -4.50 5.11
N HIS A 56 -0.55 -3.27 4.91
CA HIS A 56 0.45 -2.99 3.87
C HIS A 56 1.78 -3.68 4.14
N CYS A 57 2.35 -3.52 5.34
CA CYS A 57 3.63 -4.16 5.70
C CYS A 57 3.52 -5.69 5.77
N GLY A 58 2.33 -6.22 6.08
CA GLY A 58 2.02 -7.65 6.08
C GLY A 58 2.18 -8.29 4.70
N GLY A 59 1.92 -7.55 3.62
CA GLY A 59 2.20 -7.99 2.25
C GLY A 59 3.69 -8.29 1.98
N TYR A 60 4.58 -7.74 2.80
CA TYR A 60 6.03 -7.95 2.73
C TYR A 60 6.57 -8.81 3.87
N HIS A 61 5.70 -9.45 4.67
CA HIS A 61 6.07 -10.19 5.88
C HIS A 61 6.81 -9.33 6.93
N LYS A 62 6.49 -8.04 6.99
CA LYS A 62 7.07 -7.06 7.93
C LYS A 62 6.00 -6.54 8.89
N LEU A 63 6.46 -5.92 9.98
CA LEU A 63 5.61 -5.23 10.96
C LEU A 63 5.58 -3.73 10.65
N ALA A 64 4.41 -3.11 10.80
CA ALA A 64 4.26 -1.67 10.66
C ALA A 64 4.65 -0.93 11.94
N ARG A 65 5.51 0.08 11.80
CA ARG A 65 5.82 1.05 12.84
C ARG A 65 5.37 2.43 12.39
N ILE A 66 4.41 3.02 13.10
CA ILE A 66 3.99 4.39 12.83
C ILE A 66 5.13 5.35 13.21
N THR A 67 5.54 6.19 12.28
CA THR A 67 6.65 7.15 12.47
C THR A 67 6.15 8.54 12.82
N SER A 68 5.01 8.95 12.25
CA SER A 68 4.41 10.27 12.52
C SER A 68 2.90 10.25 12.29
N VAL A 69 2.17 11.08 13.02
CA VAL A 69 0.71 11.27 12.86
C VAL A 69 0.43 12.76 12.85
N HIS A 70 0.05 13.31 11.70
CA HIS A 70 -0.34 14.71 11.55
C HIS A 70 -1.85 14.81 11.28
N PRO A 71 -2.67 15.16 12.29
CA PRO A 71 -4.11 15.07 12.15
C PRO A 71 -4.75 16.34 11.59
N ARG A 72 -4.38 16.70 10.37
CA ARG A 72 -4.91 17.84 9.65
C ARG A 72 -5.20 17.44 8.22
N TYR A 73 -6.28 17.98 7.66
CA TYR A 73 -6.61 17.76 6.26
C TYR A 73 -5.47 18.25 5.36
N GLY A 74 -5.03 17.38 4.44
CA GLY A 74 -3.88 17.62 3.56
C GLY A 74 -2.56 17.06 4.10
N ASP A 75 -2.48 16.72 5.39
CA ASP A 75 -1.33 16.04 5.98
C ASP A 75 -1.49 14.50 5.91
N TYR A 76 -0.55 13.78 6.51
CA TYR A 76 -0.44 12.33 6.43
C TYR A 76 0.04 11.66 7.72
N VAL A 77 -0.25 10.37 7.82
CA VAL A 77 0.32 9.44 8.78
C VAL A 77 1.50 8.72 8.12
N GLY A 78 2.70 8.89 8.66
CA GLY A 78 3.88 8.17 8.20
C GLY A 78 4.03 6.82 8.90
N PHE A 79 4.48 5.80 8.17
CA PHE A 79 4.82 4.50 8.72
C PHE A 79 6.06 3.89 8.06
N ALA A 80 6.75 3.02 8.78
CA ALA A 80 7.86 2.22 8.31
C ALA A 80 7.51 0.73 8.41
N CYS A 81 7.95 -0.07 7.45
CA CYS A 81 7.84 -1.51 7.49
C CYS A 81 9.17 -2.11 7.93
N GLU A 82 9.18 -2.70 9.11
CA GLU A 82 10.38 -3.23 9.76
C GLU A 82 10.25 -4.74 9.94
N PHE A 83 11.37 -5.44 9.79
CA PHE A 83 11.39 -6.85 10.12
C PHE A 83 11.17 -7.05 11.63
N PRO A 84 10.47 -8.12 12.03
CA PRO A 84 10.31 -8.44 13.44
C PRO A 84 11.68 -8.60 14.10
N ARG A 85 11.78 -8.21 15.38
CA ARG A 85 13.02 -8.37 16.14
C ARG A 85 13.46 -9.84 16.12
N GLY A 86 14.71 -10.10 15.72
CA GLY A 86 15.24 -11.46 15.56
C GLY A 86 14.94 -12.12 14.21
N TYR A 87 14.47 -11.35 13.22
CA TYR A 87 14.45 -11.79 11.83
C TYR A 87 15.87 -11.98 11.31
N ASP A 88 16.18 -13.18 10.83
CA ASP A 88 17.43 -13.49 10.14
C ASP A 88 17.12 -13.89 8.69
N PRO A 89 17.46 -13.04 7.70
CA PRO A 89 17.21 -13.34 6.28
C PRO A 89 18.07 -14.50 5.75
N VAL A 90 19.13 -14.91 6.47
CA VAL A 90 20.07 -15.95 6.05
C VAL A 90 19.70 -17.32 6.64
N GLY A 91 18.70 -17.38 7.52
CA GLY A 91 18.18 -18.64 8.04
C GLY A 91 19.08 -19.34 9.08
N ARG A 92 19.91 -18.61 9.82
CA ARG A 92 20.55 -19.13 11.04
C ARG A 92 19.73 -18.82 12.30
N GLY A 93 18.68 -17.99 12.17
CA GLY A 93 17.73 -17.65 13.23
C GLY A 93 16.46 -18.51 13.22
N ASN A 94 15.82 -18.62 14.38
CA ASN A 94 14.57 -19.36 14.61
C ASN A 94 13.31 -18.67 14.04
N TRP A 95 13.42 -17.90 12.96
CA TRP A 95 12.32 -17.08 12.42
C TRP A 95 11.12 -17.93 11.95
N TRP A 96 11.35 -19.14 11.44
CA TRP A 96 10.30 -20.13 11.11
C TRP A 96 9.72 -20.86 12.32
N ILE A 97 10.36 -20.80 13.49
CA ILE A 97 9.93 -21.47 14.73
C ILE A 97 9.08 -20.52 15.59
N ARG A 98 9.27 -19.21 15.43
CA ARG A 98 8.34 -18.22 15.97
C ARG A 98 7.15 -18.27 15.04
N PRO A 99 6.05 -18.89 15.44
CA PRO A 99 4.96 -18.99 14.53
C PRO A 99 4.52 -17.54 14.27
N LEU A 100 3.98 -17.26 13.09
CA LEU A 100 3.36 -15.97 12.76
C LEU A 100 2.10 -15.72 13.66
N PHE A 101 2.18 -16.00 14.96
CA PHE A 101 1.15 -15.78 15.95
C PHE A 101 1.29 -14.36 16.45
N GLY A 102 0.35 -13.54 15.97
CA GLY A 102 0.17 -12.17 16.43
C GLY A 102 -0.41 -11.22 15.39
N ILE A 103 -0.82 -11.70 14.22
CA ILE A 103 -1.58 -10.92 13.24
C ILE A 103 -3.03 -11.41 13.21
N PHE A 104 -3.73 -11.35 14.35
CA PHE A 104 -5.19 -11.29 14.49
C PHE A 104 -5.52 -10.67 15.85
#